data_AF-A0A141SEU0-F1
#
_entry.id   AF-A0A141SEU0-F1
#
_cell.length_a   1.000
_cell.length_b   1.000
_cell.length_c   1.000
_cell.angle_alpha   90.00
_cell.angle_beta   90.00
_cell.angle_gamma   90.00
#
_symmetry.space_group_name_H-M   'P 1'
#
loop_
_entity.id
_entity.type
_entity.pdbx_description
1 polymer ?
#
loop_
_entity_poly.entity_id
_entity_poly.type
_entity_poly.pdbx_seq_one_letter_code
_entity_poly.pdbx_strand_id
1 'polypeptide(L)'
;MDLLLITIEATNLYNLDENHTYNINSMQISTYLDQLFLIRCGNSLRNPIINTLFSFKETIKVIYYLYNSVNNSKIQKNIRKILQGLQQDRQSEYIKQYLQRFEYIYYKTHNYYNINCRFHVDSRYIEEIAIYNLYIMYLLRYEDSVYFFIKYLKLPSFM
;
A
#
# COMPACT_ATOMS: atom_id res chain seq x y z
N MET A 1 -3.63 -7.58 -3.52
CA MET A 1 -3.82 -7.01 -2.17
C MET A 1 -2.55 -6.42 -1.61
N ASP A 2 -1.47 -7.19 -1.51
CA ASP A 2 -0.23 -6.72 -0.87
C ASP A 2 0.38 -5.47 -1.49
N LEU A 3 0.36 -5.35 -2.83
CA LEU A 3 0.89 -4.17 -3.51
C LEU A 3 0.13 -2.87 -3.13
N LEU A 4 -1.18 -2.98 -2.84
CA LEU A 4 -1.98 -1.84 -2.35
C LEU A 4 -1.64 -1.50 -0.90
N LEU A 5 -1.36 -2.51 -0.06
CA LEU A 5 -0.87 -2.30 1.31
C LEU A 5 0.50 -1.61 1.31
N ILE A 6 1.42 -2.09 0.46
CA ILE A 6 2.75 -1.47 0.27
C ILE A 6 2.60 -0.03 -0.22
N THR A 7 1.67 0.23 -1.14
CA THR A 7 1.38 1.57 -1.66
C THR A 7 0.94 2.52 -0.54
N ILE A 8 -0.02 2.11 0.30
CA ILE A 8 -0.51 2.93 1.41
C ILE A 8 0.61 3.22 2.40
N GLU A 9 1.40 2.21 2.76
CA GLU A 9 2.51 2.37 3.70
C GLU A 9 3.58 3.31 3.14
N ALA A 10 3.99 3.13 1.88
CA ALA A 10 4.95 3.99 1.21
C ALA A 10 4.47 5.45 1.10
N THR A 11 3.16 5.66 0.94
CA THR A 11 2.55 6.99 0.79
C THR A 11 2.39 7.74 2.12
N ASN A 12 2.33 7.03 3.25
CA ASN A 12 1.91 7.59 4.52
C ASN A 12 3.05 7.96 5.49
N LEU A 13 4.32 7.80 5.11
CA LEU A 13 5.44 7.85 6.06
C LEU A 13 5.77 9.22 6.68
N TYR A 14 5.25 10.33 6.14
CA TYR A 14 5.31 11.61 6.86
C TYR A 14 4.49 11.61 8.16
N ASN A 15 3.61 10.62 8.40
CA ASN A 15 2.92 10.43 9.67
C ASN A 15 3.67 9.55 10.67
N LEU A 16 4.57 8.66 10.24
CA LEU A 16 5.24 7.75 11.19
C LEU A 16 6.32 8.49 11.99
N ASP A 17 7.08 9.39 11.36
CA ASP A 17 8.07 10.22 12.06
C ASP A 17 7.44 11.44 12.78
N GLU A 18 6.38 12.07 12.25
CA GLU A 18 5.67 13.18 12.92
C GLU A 18 4.83 12.70 14.12
N ASN A 19 4.19 11.52 14.07
CA ASN A 19 3.35 11.04 15.19
C ASN A 19 4.18 10.48 16.35
N HIS A 20 5.46 10.16 16.15
CA HIS A 20 6.36 9.86 17.26
C HIS A 20 6.80 11.13 18.01
N THR A 21 6.65 12.31 17.42
CA THR A 21 7.06 13.60 18.02
C THR A 21 5.88 14.52 18.37
N TYR A 22 4.68 14.31 17.84
CA TYR A 22 3.50 15.14 18.15
C TYR A 22 2.27 14.35 18.57
N ASN A 23 1.89 14.56 19.83
CA ASN A 23 0.57 14.37 20.43
C ASN A 23 -0.03 12.96 20.51
N ILE A 24 -0.02 12.47 21.74
CA ILE A 24 -0.80 11.39 22.37
C ILE A 24 -2.33 11.49 22.10
N ASN A 25 -2.81 12.58 21.49
CA ASN A 25 -4.24 12.84 21.24
C ASN A 25 -4.73 12.54 19.81
N SER A 26 -3.89 12.01 18.90
CA SER A 26 -4.27 11.63 17.51
C SER A 26 -4.74 10.17 17.36
N MET A 27 -5.23 9.59 18.46
CA MET A 27 -5.46 8.16 18.73
C MET A 27 -6.35 7.40 17.72
N GLN A 28 -6.98 8.07 16.75
CA GLN A 28 -7.93 7.47 15.80
C GLN A 28 -7.39 7.28 14.38
N ILE A 29 -6.41 8.08 13.93
CA ILE A 29 -5.83 7.95 12.58
C ILE A 29 -4.69 6.91 12.59
N SER A 30 -4.05 6.70 13.74
CA SER A 30 -3.01 5.67 13.90
C SER A 30 -3.57 4.25 13.78
N THR A 31 -4.79 3.98 14.25
CA THR A 31 -5.28 2.59 14.40
C THR A 31 -5.42 1.81 13.09
N TYR A 32 -5.95 2.40 12.01
CA TYR A 32 -6.16 1.65 10.76
C TYR A 32 -4.87 1.35 10.01
N LEU A 33 -3.95 2.30 9.99
CA LEU A 33 -2.66 2.14 9.32
C LEU A 33 -1.76 1.19 10.11
N ASP A 34 -1.78 1.30 11.44
CA ASP A 34 -1.12 0.35 12.33
C ASP A 34 -1.69 -1.05 12.13
N GLN A 35 -3.00 -1.18 12.00
CA GLN A 35 -3.65 -2.46 11.70
C GLN A 35 -3.27 -3.00 10.32
N LEU A 36 -3.23 -2.16 9.27
CA LEU A 36 -2.77 -2.58 7.94
C LEU A 36 -1.29 -3.01 7.95
N PHE A 37 -0.44 -2.28 8.69
CA PHE A 37 0.96 -2.63 8.89
C PHE A 37 1.10 -3.95 9.63
N LEU A 38 0.36 -4.16 10.72
CA LEU A 38 0.35 -5.41 11.48
C LEU A 38 -0.15 -6.58 10.63
N ILE A 39 -1.18 -6.38 9.80
CA ILE A 39 -1.67 -7.41 8.87
C ILE A 39 -0.61 -7.76 7.82
N ARG A 40 0.08 -6.76 7.26
CA ARG A 40 1.15 -6.98 6.28
C ARG A 40 2.37 -7.66 6.90
N CYS A 41 2.87 -7.15 8.03
CA CYS A 41 4.05 -7.66 8.73
C CYS A 41 3.82 -9.03 9.37
N GLY A 42 2.62 -9.26 9.91
CA GLY A 42 2.19 -10.56 10.41
C GLY A 42 1.99 -11.60 9.32
N ASN A 43 2.19 -11.22 8.06
CA ASN A 43 2.23 -12.10 6.90
C ASN A 43 0.97 -12.95 6.73
N SER A 44 -0.15 -12.46 7.29
CA SER A 44 -1.42 -13.17 7.34
C SER A 44 -1.96 -13.46 5.93
N LEU A 45 -1.49 -12.73 4.92
CA LEU A 45 -1.86 -12.86 3.51
C LEU A 45 -0.97 -13.83 2.70
N ARG A 46 0.18 -14.29 3.21
CA ARG A 46 1.27 -14.84 2.36
C ARG A 46 1.80 -16.23 2.72
N ASN A 47 1.28 -16.93 3.74
CA ASN A 47 1.85 -18.23 4.12
C ASN A 47 1.54 -19.31 3.06
N PRO A 48 2.54 -19.81 2.30
CA PRO A 48 2.30 -20.77 1.21
C PRO A 48 1.98 -22.19 1.72
N ILE A 49 2.39 -22.53 2.95
CA ILE A 49 2.17 -23.85 3.57
C ILE A 49 0.81 -23.88 4.28
N ILE A 50 0.31 -22.71 4.70
CA ILE A 50 -0.91 -22.53 5.50
C ILE A 50 -1.83 -21.56 4.77
N ASN A 51 -2.17 -21.88 3.51
CA ASN A 51 -3.15 -21.15 2.69
C ASN A 51 -4.59 -21.19 3.30
N THR A 52 -4.71 -21.54 4.58
CA THR A 52 -5.93 -21.76 5.36
C THR A 52 -6.24 -20.63 6.33
N LEU A 53 -5.39 -19.59 6.48
CA LEU A 53 -5.52 -18.58 7.53
C LEU A 53 -6.02 -17.19 7.12
N PHE A 54 -6.41 -16.97 5.86
CA PHE A 54 -7.22 -15.79 5.53
C PHE A 54 -8.68 -16.19 5.34
N SER A 55 -9.38 -16.26 6.46
CA SER A 55 -10.83 -16.37 6.43
C SER A 55 -11.41 -15.16 5.69
N PHE A 56 -12.54 -15.35 5.02
CA PHE A 56 -13.35 -14.28 4.41
C PHE A 56 -13.48 -13.04 5.31
N LYS A 57 -13.56 -13.26 6.64
CA LYS A 57 -13.60 -12.20 7.66
C LYS A 57 -12.36 -11.32 7.67
N GLU A 58 -11.15 -11.89 7.57
CA GLU A 58 -9.92 -11.11 7.53
C GLU A 58 -9.78 -10.35 6.20
N THR A 59 -10.23 -10.94 5.08
CA THR A 59 -10.32 -10.22 3.78
C THR A 59 -11.22 -9.00 3.86
N ILE A 60 -12.40 -9.14 4.47
CA ILE A 60 -13.32 -8.02 4.67
C ILE A 60 -12.69 -6.94 5.54
N LYS A 61 -11.99 -7.31 6.63
CA LYS A 61 -11.30 -6.33 7.49
C LYS A 61 -10.23 -5.56 6.72
N VAL A 62 -9.43 -6.23 5.90
CA VAL A 62 -8.43 -5.54 5.06
C VAL A 62 -9.11 -4.60 4.07
N ILE A 63 -10.18 -5.04 3.40
CA ILE A 63 -10.95 -4.18 2.50
C ILE A 63 -11.48 -2.94 3.25
N TYR A 64 -12.03 -3.13 4.43
CA TYR A 64 -12.56 -2.05 5.28
C TYR A 64 -11.48 -1.05 5.67
N TYR A 65 -10.31 -1.52 6.13
CA TYR A 65 -9.21 -0.64 6.50
C TYR A 65 -8.60 0.06 5.29
N LEU A 66 -8.46 -0.63 4.16
CA LEU A 66 -8.05 -0.01 2.90
C LEU A 66 -9.01 1.09 2.47
N TYR A 67 -10.32 0.82 2.52
CA TYR A 67 -11.35 1.82 2.21
C TYR A 67 -11.23 3.05 3.12
N ASN A 68 -11.07 2.86 4.43
CA ASN A 68 -10.89 3.96 5.37
C ASN A 68 -9.59 4.75 5.12
N SER A 69 -8.49 4.07 4.82
CA SER A 69 -7.21 4.70 4.47
C SER A 69 -7.31 5.49 3.15
N VAL A 70 -8.00 4.95 2.14
CA VAL A 70 -8.25 5.64 0.88
C VAL A 70 -9.09 6.89 1.10
N ASN A 71 -10.09 6.85 1.99
CA ASN A 71 -10.93 8.00 2.28
C ASN A 71 -10.28 9.03 3.21
N ASN A 72 -9.11 8.74 3.77
CA ASN A 72 -8.36 9.69 4.59
C ASN A 72 -7.84 10.86 3.73
N SER A 73 -8.20 12.09 4.12
CA SER A 73 -7.85 13.30 3.37
C SER A 73 -6.34 13.58 3.33
N LYS A 74 -5.57 13.23 4.37
CA LYS A 74 -4.09 13.38 4.41
C LYS A 74 -3.44 12.40 3.44
N ILE A 75 -3.86 11.13 3.44
CA ILE A 75 -3.39 10.13 2.48
C ILE A 75 -3.69 10.57 1.05
N GLN A 76 -4.92 11.00 0.78
CA GLN A 76 -5.31 11.46 -0.56
C GLN A 76 -4.58 12.71 -1.01
N LYS A 77 -4.27 13.63 -0.09
CA LYS A 77 -3.42 14.80 -0.36
C LYS A 77 -2.00 14.37 -0.75
N ASN A 78 -1.44 13.36 -0.07
CA ASN A 78 -0.13 12.81 -0.41
C ASN A 78 -0.13 12.11 -1.76
N ILE A 79 -1.12 11.25 -2.03
CA ILE A 79 -1.29 10.58 -3.33
C ILE A 79 -1.34 11.62 -4.45
N ARG A 80 -2.16 12.66 -4.32
CA ARG A 80 -2.27 13.74 -5.31
C ARG A 80 -0.95 14.47 -5.53
N LYS A 81 -0.20 14.80 -4.47
CA LYS A 81 1.11 15.45 -4.59
C LYS A 81 2.10 14.59 -5.38
N ILE A 82 2.15 13.28 -5.09
CA ILE A 82 3.03 12.35 -5.80
C ILE A 82 2.62 12.27 -7.28
N LEU A 83 1.32 12.11 -7.58
CA LEU A 83 0.82 12.04 -8.95
C LEU A 83 1.03 13.34 -9.74
N GLN A 84 0.85 14.51 -9.11
CA GLN A 84 1.15 15.81 -9.73
C GLN A 84 2.63 15.94 -10.06
N GLY A 85 3.50 15.47 -9.17
CA GLY A 85 4.93 15.41 -9.43
C GLY A 85 5.27 14.57 -10.67
N LEU A 86 4.52 13.50 -10.96
CA LEU A 86 4.79 12.65 -12.14
C LEU A 86 4.50 13.38 -13.45
N GLN A 87 3.57 14.35 -13.42
CA GLN A 87 3.20 15.15 -14.59
C GLN A 87 4.16 16.32 -14.84
N GLN A 88 4.87 16.80 -13.80
CA GLN A 88 5.68 18.03 -13.83
C GLN A 88 7.19 17.76 -13.91
N ASP A 89 7.59 16.70 -14.63
CA ASP A 89 8.94 16.09 -14.66
C ASP A 89 9.33 15.31 -13.39
N ARG A 90 9.80 14.07 -13.60
CA ARG A 90 10.06 12.99 -12.63
C ARG A 90 11.10 13.29 -11.52
N GLN A 91 11.44 14.55 -11.29
CA GLN A 91 12.47 14.96 -10.34
C GLN A 91 11.96 15.44 -8.99
N SER A 92 10.63 15.50 -8.77
CA SER A 92 10.12 15.90 -7.46
C SER A 92 10.61 14.91 -6.39
N GLU A 93 11.17 15.46 -5.31
CA GLU A 93 11.72 14.68 -4.20
C GLU A 93 10.67 13.72 -3.61
N TYR A 94 9.40 14.13 -3.63
CA TYR A 94 8.26 13.33 -3.18
C TYR A 94 8.09 12.02 -3.95
N ILE A 95 8.28 12.03 -5.28
CA ILE A 95 8.17 10.81 -6.08
C ILE A 95 9.35 9.89 -5.79
N LYS A 96 10.57 10.43 -5.76
CA LYS A 96 11.78 9.64 -5.49
C LYS A 96 11.67 8.95 -4.13
N GLN A 97 11.27 9.69 -3.10
CA GLN A 97 11.05 9.12 -1.77
C GLN A 97 9.94 8.05 -1.76
N TYR A 98 8.84 8.29 -2.47
CA TYR A 98 7.76 7.30 -2.58
C TYR A 98 8.25 6.01 -3.25
N LEU A 99 8.91 6.10 -4.41
CA LEU A 99 9.39 4.96 -5.18
C LEU A 99 10.44 4.16 -4.41
N GLN A 100 11.42 4.84 -3.79
CA GLN A 100 12.43 4.19 -2.95
C GLN A 100 11.81 3.44 -1.77
N ARG A 101 10.79 4.03 -1.12
CA ARG A 101 10.07 3.36 -0.02
C ARG A 101 9.28 2.17 -0.51
N PHE A 102 8.56 2.33 -1.61
CA PHE A 102 7.81 1.24 -2.22
C PHE A 102 8.74 0.06 -2.55
N GLU A 103 9.87 0.34 -3.20
CA GLU A 103 10.89 -0.63 -3.56
C GLU A 103 11.46 -1.33 -2.31
N TYR A 104 11.84 -0.56 -1.29
CA TYR A 104 12.33 -1.10 -0.02
C TYR A 104 11.32 -2.04 0.63
N ILE A 105 10.06 -1.60 0.78
CA ILE A 105 9.01 -2.41 1.41
C ILE A 105 8.71 -3.63 0.53
N TYR A 106 8.68 -3.48 -0.79
CA TYR A 106 8.48 -4.57 -1.74
C TYR A 106 9.54 -5.65 -1.56
N TYR A 107 10.83 -5.29 -1.60
CA TYR A 107 11.91 -6.25 -1.40
C TYR A 107 11.91 -6.83 0.01
N LYS A 108 11.66 -6.03 1.05
CA LYS A 108 11.55 -6.55 2.41
C LYS A 108 10.44 -7.60 2.52
N THR A 109 9.30 -7.37 1.88
CA THR A 109 8.14 -8.28 1.96
C THR A 109 8.30 -9.52 1.06
N HIS A 110 9.10 -9.46 0.00
CA HIS A 110 9.30 -10.60 -0.91
C HIS A 110 10.60 -11.38 -0.62
N ASN A 111 11.71 -10.73 -0.29
CA ASN A 111 12.98 -11.39 0.00
C ASN A 111 13.01 -12.04 1.39
N TYR A 112 12.35 -11.45 2.39
CA TYR A 112 12.36 -11.99 3.77
C TYR A 112 11.62 -13.34 3.86
N TYR A 113 10.61 -13.56 3.01
CA TYR A 113 9.77 -14.75 3.05
C TYR A 113 10.02 -15.73 1.91
N ASN A 114 10.86 -15.35 0.94
CA ASN A 114 11.08 -16.14 -0.27
C ASN A 114 12.60 -16.32 -0.45
N ILE A 115 13.20 -17.05 0.50
CA ILE A 115 14.65 -17.31 0.61
C ILE A 115 15.23 -17.95 -0.68
N ASN A 116 14.36 -18.57 -1.50
CA ASN A 116 14.73 -19.21 -2.77
C ASN A 116 14.40 -18.38 -4.02
N CYS A 117 13.80 -17.20 -3.90
CA CYS A 117 13.44 -16.37 -5.05
C CYS A 117 14.64 -15.51 -5.47
N ARG A 118 15.49 -16.05 -6.35
CA ARG A 118 16.64 -15.33 -6.96
C ARG A 118 16.24 -14.38 -8.10
N PHE A 119 15.02 -13.88 -8.12
CA PHE A 119 14.58 -12.97 -9.17
C PHE A 119 14.84 -11.53 -8.72
N HIS A 120 15.94 -10.96 -9.21
CA HIS A 120 16.11 -9.52 -9.20
C HIS A 120 15.10 -8.96 -10.20
N VAL A 121 14.01 -8.41 -9.69
CA VAL A 121 13.03 -7.70 -10.50
C VAL A 121 13.66 -6.37 -10.93
N ASP A 122 13.47 -5.97 -12.19
CA ASP A 122 13.98 -4.68 -12.68
C ASP A 122 13.38 -3.54 -11.85
N SER A 123 14.20 -2.59 -11.40
CA SER A 123 13.74 -1.43 -10.63
C SER A 123 12.70 -0.62 -11.41
N ARG A 124 12.83 -0.56 -12.75
CA ARG A 124 11.82 0.10 -13.60
C ARG A 124 10.46 -0.56 -13.51
N TYR A 125 10.42 -1.88 -13.46
CA TYR A 125 9.18 -2.64 -13.32
C TYR A 125 8.55 -2.43 -11.94
N ILE A 126 9.38 -2.35 -10.88
CA ILE A 126 8.91 -2.02 -9.53
C ILE A 126 8.33 -0.60 -9.48
N GLU A 127 8.98 0.37 -10.14
CA GLU A 127 8.47 1.75 -10.25
C GLU A 127 7.12 1.79 -10.98
N GLU A 128 6.98 1.07 -12.09
CA GLU A 128 5.70 0.97 -12.81
C GLU A 128 4.60 0.39 -11.93
N ILE A 129 4.88 -0.72 -11.24
CA ILE A 129 3.94 -1.31 -10.27
C ILE A 129 3.55 -0.29 -9.19
N ALA A 130 4.53 0.43 -8.65
CA ALA A 130 4.30 1.43 -7.61
C ALA A 130 3.37 2.55 -8.12
N ILE A 131 3.56 3.02 -9.35
CA ILE A 131 2.75 4.07 -9.95
C ILE A 131 1.34 3.57 -10.25
N TYR A 132 1.18 2.37 -10.82
CA TYR A 132 -0.13 1.79 -11.10
C TYR A 132 -0.96 1.61 -9.83
N ASN A 133 -0.36 1.07 -8.76
CA ASN A 133 -1.08 0.87 -7.50
C ASN A 133 -1.40 2.22 -6.81
N LEU A 134 -0.54 3.23 -6.95
CA LEU A 134 -0.82 4.59 -6.49
C LEU A 134 -2.01 5.21 -7.23
N TYR A 135 -2.11 4.98 -8.54
CA TYR A 135 -3.22 5.47 -9.35
C TYR A 135 -4.53 4.75 -9.00
N ILE A 136 -4.50 3.44 -8.76
CA ILE A 136 -5.65 2.68 -8.25
C ILE A 136 -6.12 3.28 -6.93
N MET A 137 -5.20 3.54 -5.98
CA MET A 137 -5.50 4.18 -4.70
C MET A 137 -6.13 5.58 -4.84
N TYR A 138 -5.75 6.34 -5.86
CA TYR A 138 -6.38 7.61 -6.19
C TYR A 138 -7.82 7.43 -6.70
N LEU A 139 -8.05 6.48 -7.60
CA LEU A 139 -9.38 6.19 -8.16
C LEU A 139 -10.34 5.58 -7.13
N LEU A 140 -9.83 4.84 -6.15
CA LEU A 140 -10.63 4.24 -5.08
C LEU A 140 -11.28 5.26 -4.14
N ARG A 141 -11.04 6.57 -4.31
CA ARG A 141 -11.73 7.59 -3.51
C ARG A 141 -13.15 7.88 -4.01
N TYR A 142 -13.43 7.66 -5.29
CA TYR A 142 -14.72 8.04 -5.87
C TYR A 142 -15.81 7.03 -5.45
N GLU A 143 -17.03 7.53 -5.16
CA GLU A 143 -18.19 6.68 -4.81
C GLU A 143 -18.36 5.60 -5.91
N ASP A 144 -18.55 4.33 -5.50
CA ASP A 144 -18.36 3.06 -6.27
C ASP A 144 -17.00 2.36 -6.12
N SER A 145 -16.09 2.90 -5.32
CA SER A 145 -14.74 2.36 -5.18
C SER A 145 -14.62 0.99 -4.54
N VAL A 146 -15.48 0.61 -3.59
CA VAL A 146 -15.47 -0.75 -3.02
C VAL A 146 -15.86 -1.77 -4.09
N TYR A 147 -16.81 -1.41 -4.95
CA TYR A 147 -17.17 -2.24 -6.10
C TYR A 147 -16.01 -2.33 -7.09
N PHE A 148 -15.35 -1.20 -7.41
CA PHE A 148 -14.12 -1.21 -8.22
C PHE A 148 -13.01 -2.04 -7.58
N PHE A 149 -12.85 -1.98 -6.27
CA PHE A 149 -11.88 -2.74 -5.49
C PHE A 149 -12.14 -4.24 -5.58
N ILE A 150 -13.38 -4.66 -5.37
CA ILE A 150 -13.81 -6.05 -5.49
C ILE A 150 -13.63 -6.52 -6.94
N LYS A 151 -13.97 -5.68 -7.93
CA LYS A 151 -13.76 -5.97 -9.35
C LYS A 151 -12.28 -6.13 -9.70
N TYR A 152 -11.43 -5.24 -9.19
CA TYR A 152 -9.97 -5.28 -9.35
C TYR A 152 -9.38 -6.56 -8.75
N LEU A 153 -9.84 -6.96 -7.56
CA LEU A 153 -9.39 -8.21 -6.92
C LEU A 153 -9.94 -9.48 -7.57
N LYS A 154 -11.10 -9.42 -8.23
CA LYS A 154 -11.71 -10.56 -8.95
C LYS A 154 -11.18 -10.74 -10.36
N LEU A 155 -10.47 -9.76 -10.92
CA LEU A 155 -9.88 -9.90 -12.25
C LEU A 155 -8.86 -11.05 -12.20
N PRO A 156 -8.99 -12.07 -13.08
CA PRO A 156 -7.99 -13.13 -13.16
C PRO A 156 -6.64 -12.48 -13.45
N SER A 157 -5.61 -12.87 -12.68
CA SER A 157 -4.23 -12.50 -12.93
C SER A 157 -3.86 -12.98 -14.33
N PHE A 158 -3.80 -12.05 -15.28
CA PHE A 158 -3.16 -12.32 -16.56
C PHE A 158 -1.65 -12.21 -16.35
N MET A 159 -0.99 -13.34 -16.62
CA MET A 159 0.44 -13.67 -16.53
C MET A 159 0.95 -14.10 -15.15
#